data_AF-A0A8C9GZ22-F1
#
_entry.id   AF-A0A8C9GZ22-F1
#
_cell.length_a   1.000
_cell.length_b   1.000
_cell.length_c   1.000
_cell.angle_alpha   90.00
_cell.angle_beta   90.00
_cell.angle_gamma   90.00
#
_symmetry.space_group_name_H-M   'P 1'
#
loop_
_entity.id
_entity.type
_entity.pdbx_description
1 polymer ?
#
loop_
_entity_poly.entity_id
_entity_poly.type
_entity_poly.pdbx_seq_one_letter_code
_entity_poly.pdbx_strand_id
1 'polypeptide(L)'
;MINEIDINKSNEINNKTTNAADSEKNSEKNSEKNSEKSGEKNDENSGEKNGEKKKSNENNKVLENVNQQGLDVTNINENKDTISKKSAIKSELETSIQLKNILNTSVIDALAQMVFYLMKIIDSQHSAAYSLFQTVMNSYCKILVYESRHDINNFNQRPYFRFFLAILIELNKNEKNLDQLYNKCILALGYYLSILNPLRVPIFVFAWIELISNKLFLPKILKTSKGWVIYNKIIIYLLEFLYIFLKNAFLTSAIKLLYRATLRLLLILLHDFPEFLCVYNFSFCNSIPLNCVQLRNLVLSAFPRNVKLPHPFYPNLKIDVLPEMKIVPVILNNFTFLLIDYKIKKNIDNYFVSRNLKSLKIIHKKLMIKNKIKAFYIKTKYNIPLINALVLYLGLSLPAQILVIDNVPESHPALEIILYLTYKLDMEGRYYVLSSIVNHLRYPNAHTHYFSCVLLWLFNISKLEIVKEQITGILLERLIVHRPHPWGLLITFIELIKNPIFQFWDCSFVRIVPEIENLFNSIANSCYGMWAIMEVYLRTHSHNRTYIHICTHIHIYIYIYITTLSTTCKGYHALLIG
;
A
#
# COMPACT_ATOMS: atom_id res chain seq x y z
N MET A 1 11.40 8.45 29.47
CA MET A 1 10.08 8.00 29.97
C MET A 1 9.60 6.83 29.12
N ILE A 2 9.97 5.64 29.55
CA ILE A 2 9.57 4.35 28.98
C ILE A 2 8.61 3.78 30.01
N ASN A 3 7.33 3.61 29.68
CA ASN A 3 6.45 2.78 30.48
C ASN A 3 6.22 1.47 29.74
N GLU A 4 6.61 0.41 30.42
CA GLU A 4 6.29 -0.98 30.17
C GLU A 4 4.76 -1.15 30.16
N ILE A 5 4.26 -1.91 29.20
CA ILE A 5 2.92 -2.48 29.25
C ILE A 5 3.12 -3.99 29.24
N ASP A 6 2.90 -4.56 30.41
CA ASP A 6 2.86 -5.99 30.67
C ASP A 6 1.79 -6.66 29.82
N ILE A 7 2.22 -7.60 28.99
CA ILE A 7 1.40 -8.65 28.41
C ILE A 7 1.74 -9.89 29.22
N ASN A 8 0.97 -10.17 30.27
CA ASN A 8 0.81 -11.49 30.88
C ASN A 8 -0.22 -11.40 32.02
N LYS A 9 -1.49 -11.69 31.73
CA LYS A 9 -2.51 -12.21 32.66
C LYS A 9 -3.84 -12.37 31.91
N SER A 10 -4.00 -13.50 31.25
CA SER A 10 -5.32 -14.05 30.88
C SER A 10 -5.17 -15.53 30.59
N ASN A 11 -4.71 -16.26 31.59
CA ASN A 11 -4.99 -17.67 31.77
C ASN A 11 -5.27 -17.85 33.27
N GLU A 12 -6.26 -18.68 33.59
CA GLU A 12 -6.76 -19.03 34.92
C GLU A 12 -7.73 -18.02 35.55
N ILE A 13 -9.03 -18.28 35.39
CA ILE A 13 -9.89 -18.91 36.42
C ILE A 13 -11.33 -18.87 35.88
N ASN A 14 -11.77 -20.00 35.31
CA ASN A 14 -13.17 -20.42 35.37
C ASN A 14 -13.33 -21.14 36.71
N ASN A 15 -14.19 -20.65 37.61
CA ASN A 15 -15.10 -21.48 38.42
C ASN A 15 -15.86 -20.66 39.47
N LYS A 16 -17.14 -21.04 39.63
CA LYS A 16 -18.07 -20.81 40.75
C LYS A 16 -18.80 -19.45 40.78
N THR A 17 -20.04 -19.38 40.29
CA THR A 17 -21.33 -19.68 40.95
C THR A 17 -21.84 -18.63 41.95
N THR A 18 -23.00 -18.08 41.61
CA THR A 18 -24.19 -17.81 42.44
C THR A 18 -24.20 -16.70 43.49
N ASN A 19 -25.23 -15.84 43.31
CA ASN A 19 -26.16 -15.27 44.31
C ASN A 19 -26.03 -13.83 44.80
N ALA A 20 -27.23 -13.22 44.85
CA ALA A 20 -27.75 -12.23 45.79
C ALA A 20 -27.41 -10.74 45.59
N ALA A 21 -28.41 -10.03 45.07
CA ALA A 21 -29.28 -9.06 45.76
C ALA A 21 -28.68 -7.93 46.64
N ASP A 22 -29.40 -6.80 46.53
CA ASP A 22 -29.62 -5.73 47.50
C ASP A 22 -28.66 -4.52 47.59
N SER A 23 -29.06 -3.48 46.85
CA SER A 23 -29.69 -2.24 47.37
C SER A 23 -28.89 -1.14 48.10
N GLU A 24 -29.27 0.10 47.73
CA GLU A 24 -29.16 1.39 48.44
C GLU A 24 -27.74 2.02 48.58
N LYS A 25 -27.50 3.34 48.44
CA LYS A 25 -28.35 4.56 48.44
C LYS A 25 -27.51 5.80 48.01
N ASN A 26 -28.22 6.94 47.87
CA ASN A 26 -27.81 8.37 47.77
C ASN A 26 -27.93 8.99 46.36
N SER A 27 -29.02 9.71 46.05
CA SER A 27 -29.34 11.13 46.36
C SER A 27 -28.40 12.08 45.60
N GLU A 28 -28.83 13.02 44.75
CA GLU A 28 -29.88 14.04 44.89
C GLU A 28 -30.21 14.66 43.50
N LYS A 29 -31.35 15.35 43.42
CA LYS A 29 -32.01 15.90 42.22
C LYS A 29 -31.94 17.43 42.19
N ASN A 30 -31.99 17.97 40.96
CA ASN A 30 -32.67 19.24 40.54
C ASN A 30 -32.06 20.57 41.04
N SER A 31 -32.14 21.74 40.38
CA SER A 31 -32.76 22.29 39.15
C SER A 31 -32.26 23.76 39.08
N GLU A 32 -31.75 24.29 37.96
CA GLU A 32 -32.45 24.94 36.82
C GLU A 32 -32.76 26.45 36.99
N LYS A 33 -32.56 27.20 35.87
CA LYS A 33 -33.06 28.56 35.47
C LYS A 33 -32.29 29.79 35.97
N ASN A 34 -32.15 30.93 35.26
CA ASN A 34 -32.63 31.52 33.99
C ASN A 34 -31.76 32.81 33.76
N SER A 35 -31.48 33.33 32.55
CA SER A 35 -32.22 34.37 31.79
C SER A 35 -31.16 35.18 30.99
N GLU A 36 -31.23 35.32 29.67
CA GLU A 36 -31.93 36.31 28.81
C GLU A 36 -31.01 37.41 28.21
N LYS A 37 -31.12 37.59 26.86
CA LYS A 37 -31.18 38.83 26.04
C LYS A 37 -29.95 39.78 26.04
N SER A 38 -29.60 40.53 24.99
CA SER A 38 -30.19 40.91 23.69
C SER A 38 -29.24 41.87 22.93
N GLY A 39 -29.35 41.91 21.59
CA GLY A 39 -29.15 43.09 20.70
C GLY A 39 -27.72 43.58 20.48
N GLU A 40 -27.35 44.28 19.41
CA GLU A 40 -27.89 44.63 18.09
C GLU A 40 -26.80 45.51 17.42
N LYS A 41 -26.70 45.49 16.06
CA LYS A 41 -26.33 46.61 15.16
C LYS A 41 -24.86 47.11 15.09
N ASN A 42 -24.22 47.05 13.90
CA ASN A 42 -24.07 48.11 12.86
C ASN A 42 -23.00 49.16 13.24
N ASP A 43 -22.22 49.86 12.41
CA ASP A 43 -22.03 50.09 10.97
C ASP A 43 -20.67 50.85 10.87
N GLU A 44 -19.87 50.68 9.80
CA GLU A 44 -19.50 51.74 8.84
C GLU A 44 -18.11 52.42 8.95
N ASN A 45 -17.54 52.63 7.74
CA ASN A 45 -16.71 53.77 7.27
C ASN A 45 -15.26 53.93 7.75
N SER A 46 -14.30 54.53 7.02
CA SER A 46 -14.04 54.85 5.60
C SER A 46 -12.83 55.82 5.60
N GLY A 47 -11.96 55.77 4.58
CA GLY A 47 -11.02 56.88 4.22
C GLY A 47 -9.73 56.99 5.05
N GLU A 48 -8.59 57.49 4.58
CA GLU A 48 -8.19 58.20 3.36
C GLU A 48 -6.64 58.21 3.24
N LYS A 49 -6.12 58.23 1.98
CA LYS A 49 -5.06 59.10 1.37
C LYS A 49 -3.90 59.64 2.26
N ASN A 50 -2.65 59.90 1.83
CA ASN A 50 -1.98 60.16 0.54
C ASN A 50 -0.46 60.36 0.80
N GLY A 51 0.38 60.34 -0.25
CA GLY A 51 1.68 61.06 -0.31
C GLY A 51 2.89 60.21 -0.74
N GLU A 52 3.19 60.09 -2.04
CA GLU A 52 4.28 60.78 -2.79
C GLU A 52 5.73 60.32 -2.46
N LYS A 53 6.73 60.15 -3.34
CA LYS A 53 6.91 60.20 -4.81
C LYS A 53 8.33 59.66 -5.12
N LYS A 54 8.44 58.92 -6.24
CA LYS A 54 9.49 58.92 -7.31
C LYS A 54 11.01 58.84 -6.98
N LYS A 55 11.68 57.84 -7.58
CA LYS A 55 12.65 57.97 -8.71
C LYS A 55 13.09 56.55 -9.18
N SER A 56 12.60 56.10 -10.34
CA SER A 56 13.31 55.98 -11.65
C SER A 56 14.19 54.72 -11.77
N ASN A 57 13.75 53.68 -12.48
CA ASN A 57 13.89 53.44 -13.93
C ASN A 57 15.32 53.08 -14.37
N GLU A 58 15.54 51.81 -14.72
CA GLU A 58 16.17 51.40 -15.98
C GLU A 58 16.03 49.87 -16.18
N ASN A 59 15.93 49.45 -17.44
CA ASN A 59 15.87 48.08 -17.96
C ASN A 59 14.51 47.39 -18.00
N ASN A 60 13.62 47.92 -18.85
CA ASN A 60 12.69 47.09 -19.62
C ASN A 60 12.32 47.81 -20.92
N LYS A 61 13.00 47.47 -22.00
CA LYS A 61 12.60 47.67 -23.41
C LYS A 61 13.72 47.11 -24.28
N VAL A 62 13.56 45.89 -24.80
CA VAL A 62 13.81 45.46 -26.19
C VAL A 62 13.43 43.97 -26.23
N LEU A 63 12.23 43.64 -26.70
CA LEU A 63 11.99 42.55 -27.68
C LEU A 63 10.49 42.48 -27.99
N GLU A 64 9.99 43.42 -28.78
CA GLU A 64 8.80 43.19 -29.62
C GLU A 64 8.98 44.00 -30.92
N ASN A 65 8.76 43.30 -32.05
CA ASN A 65 8.72 43.75 -33.44
C ASN A 65 10.06 44.00 -34.15
N VAL A 66 10.40 43.15 -35.14
CA VAL A 66 10.21 43.42 -36.59
C VAL A 66 10.47 42.14 -37.41
N ASN A 67 9.37 41.64 -37.99
CA ASN A 67 9.09 41.13 -39.35
C ASN A 67 10.01 40.22 -40.17
N GLN A 68 9.30 39.29 -40.81
CA GLN A 68 9.55 38.57 -42.06
C GLN A 68 10.11 39.46 -43.20
N GLN A 69 11.07 38.94 -43.97
CA GLN A 69 11.16 38.98 -45.45
C GLN A 69 12.27 38.04 -45.94
N GLY A 70 12.08 37.42 -47.10
CA GLY A 70 12.85 36.25 -47.57
C GLY A 70 14.04 36.51 -48.51
N LEU A 71 14.75 35.41 -48.76
CA LEU A 71 15.67 35.04 -49.86
C LEU A 71 16.81 36.01 -50.25
N ASP A 72 18.06 35.58 -49.99
CA ASP A 72 19.06 35.42 -51.06
C ASP A 72 20.26 34.54 -50.65
N VAL A 73 20.75 33.78 -51.63
CA VAL A 73 21.86 32.82 -51.56
C VAL A 73 23.19 33.57 -51.71
N THR A 74 24.16 33.35 -50.80
CA THR A 74 25.61 33.14 -51.07
C THR A 74 26.45 33.24 -49.77
N ASN A 75 27.64 32.62 -49.79
CA ASN A 75 28.71 32.62 -48.78
C ASN A 75 28.67 31.57 -47.65
N ILE A 76 29.00 30.35 -48.07
CA ILE A 76 29.58 29.27 -47.25
C ILE A 76 31.10 29.52 -47.16
N ASN A 77 31.66 29.79 -45.97
CA ASN A 77 32.99 29.30 -45.49
C ASN A 77 33.66 30.05 -44.30
N GLU A 78 32.94 30.46 -43.25
CA GLU A 78 33.61 30.95 -42.00
C GLU A 78 33.11 30.35 -40.68
N ASN A 79 32.28 29.30 -40.70
CA ASN A 79 31.58 28.82 -39.49
C ASN A 79 32.09 27.52 -38.85
N LYS A 80 33.29 27.02 -39.18
CA LYS A 80 33.81 25.77 -38.56
C LYS A 80 34.54 25.98 -37.22
N ASP A 81 35.25 27.09 -37.05
CA ASP A 81 36.03 27.34 -35.82
C ASP A 81 35.20 27.93 -34.66
N THR A 82 34.09 28.59 -34.97
CA THR A 82 33.13 29.12 -33.98
C THR A 82 32.22 28.03 -33.40
N ILE A 83 31.99 26.94 -34.12
CA ILE A 83 31.17 25.81 -33.66
C ILE A 83 31.97 24.91 -32.70
N SER A 84 33.27 24.69 -32.94
CA SER A 84 34.11 23.86 -32.04
C SER A 84 34.39 24.55 -30.70
N LYS A 85 34.60 25.88 -30.71
CA LYS A 85 34.77 26.69 -29.48
C LYS A 85 33.47 26.78 -28.67
N LYS A 86 32.30 26.90 -29.32
CA LYS A 86 30.99 26.87 -28.62
C LYS A 86 30.69 25.50 -28.00
N SER A 87 31.09 24.39 -28.62
CA SER A 87 30.91 23.05 -28.02
C SER A 87 31.84 22.81 -26.83
N ALA A 88 33.08 23.32 -26.87
CA ALA A 88 34.02 23.22 -25.76
C ALA A 88 33.56 24.04 -24.54
N ILE A 89 33.16 25.29 -24.76
CA ILE A 89 32.64 26.18 -23.70
C ILE A 89 31.34 25.62 -23.09
N LYS A 90 30.49 24.96 -23.89
CA LYS A 90 29.27 24.30 -23.39
C LYS A 90 29.60 23.07 -22.53
N SER A 91 30.59 22.27 -22.92
CA SER A 91 31.06 21.13 -22.12
C SER A 91 31.76 21.56 -20.81
N GLU A 92 32.48 22.68 -20.81
CA GLU A 92 33.08 23.28 -19.62
C GLU A 92 32.05 23.94 -18.70
N LEU A 93 30.98 24.54 -19.27
CA LEU A 93 29.83 25.00 -18.48
C LEU A 93 29.06 23.82 -17.85
N GLU A 94 28.86 22.72 -18.59
CA GLU A 94 28.17 21.54 -18.08
C GLU A 94 28.97 20.83 -16.97
N THR A 95 30.30 20.74 -17.11
CA THR A 95 31.18 20.19 -16.05
C THR A 95 31.31 21.13 -14.85
N SER A 96 31.35 22.45 -15.05
CA SER A 96 31.37 23.41 -13.92
C SER A 96 30.03 23.51 -13.18
N ILE A 97 28.90 23.31 -13.86
CA ILE A 97 27.58 23.15 -13.24
C ILE A 97 27.48 21.82 -12.49
N GLN A 98 28.08 20.74 -13.00
CA GLN A 98 28.17 19.46 -12.28
C GLN A 98 29.05 19.56 -11.03
N LEU A 99 30.19 20.26 -11.09
CA LEU A 99 31.10 20.49 -9.96
C LEU A 99 30.48 21.37 -8.87
N LYS A 100 29.75 22.44 -9.23
CA LYS A 100 29.00 23.28 -8.26
C LYS A 100 27.84 22.56 -7.58
N ASN A 101 27.38 21.44 -8.14
CA ASN A 101 26.29 20.64 -7.58
C ASN A 101 26.75 19.52 -6.64
N ILE A 102 28.06 19.37 -6.40
CA ILE A 102 28.60 18.37 -5.48
C ILE A 102 28.40 18.89 -4.05
N LEU A 103 27.45 18.28 -3.35
CA LEU A 103 27.25 18.53 -1.93
C LEU A 103 28.51 18.09 -1.18
N ASN A 104 29.16 19.02 -0.47
CA ASN A 104 30.25 18.65 0.43
C ASN A 104 29.69 17.85 1.62
N THR A 105 29.90 16.53 1.61
CA THR A 105 29.36 15.64 2.66
C THR A 105 30.25 15.57 3.88
N SER A 106 31.50 16.06 3.83
CA SER A 106 32.49 15.84 4.90
C SER A 106 32.04 16.40 6.25
N VAL A 107 31.43 17.59 6.24
CA VAL A 107 30.91 18.24 7.46
C VAL A 107 29.75 17.45 8.06
N ILE A 108 28.88 16.91 7.22
CA ILE A 108 27.72 16.11 7.64
C ILE A 108 28.18 14.77 8.20
N ASP A 109 29.16 14.15 7.55
CA ASP A 109 29.76 12.89 7.98
C ASP A 109 30.51 13.08 9.31
N ALA A 110 31.26 14.17 9.46
CA ALA A 110 31.92 14.54 10.71
C ALA A 110 30.92 14.79 11.84
N LEU A 111 29.78 15.45 11.56
CA LEU A 111 28.72 15.63 12.54
C LEU A 111 28.14 14.29 13.00
N ALA A 112 27.87 13.36 12.07
CA ALA A 112 27.37 12.03 12.42
C ALA A 112 28.38 11.24 13.27
N GLN A 113 29.67 11.32 12.94
CA GLN A 113 30.74 10.72 13.73
C GLN A 113 30.82 11.34 15.13
N MET A 114 30.75 12.67 15.25
CA MET A 114 30.76 13.36 16.54
C MET A 114 29.62 12.89 17.44
N VAL A 115 28.39 12.77 16.92
CA VAL A 115 27.25 12.22 17.67
C VAL A 115 27.59 10.83 18.22
N PHE A 116 28.22 9.99 17.41
CA PHE A 116 28.56 8.63 17.81
C PHE A 116 29.71 8.58 18.84
N TYR A 117 30.73 9.42 18.70
CA TYR A 117 31.78 9.55 19.71
C TYR A 117 31.23 10.06 21.05
N LEU A 118 30.30 11.01 21.04
CA LEU A 118 29.63 11.48 22.26
C LEU A 118 28.83 10.34 22.92
N MET A 119 28.13 9.52 22.13
CA MET A 119 27.44 8.35 22.66
C MET A 119 28.40 7.36 23.34
N LYS A 120 29.60 7.15 22.77
CA LYS A 120 30.65 6.29 23.34
C LYS A 120 31.28 6.86 24.62
N ILE A 121 31.42 8.19 24.74
CA ILE A 121 32.06 8.81 25.92
C ILE A 121 31.15 8.74 27.15
N ILE A 122 29.83 8.76 26.94
CA ILE A 122 28.82 8.73 28.00
C ILE A 122 28.68 7.31 28.64
N ASP A 123 29.49 6.33 28.22
CA ASP A 123 29.40 4.91 28.63
C ASP A 123 29.75 4.65 30.12
N SER A 124 28.76 4.85 30.98
CA SER A 124 28.67 4.10 32.26
C SER A 124 27.32 3.43 32.49
N GLN A 125 26.25 3.79 31.75
CA GLN A 125 24.90 3.23 31.98
C GLN A 125 24.05 2.95 30.72
N HIS A 126 24.57 3.09 29.49
CA HIS A 126 23.90 2.91 28.17
C HIS A 126 22.57 3.68 27.93
N SER A 127 21.83 4.09 28.96
CA SER A 127 20.56 4.82 28.91
C SER A 127 20.76 6.28 28.51
N ALA A 128 21.79 6.92 29.04
CA ALA A 128 22.13 8.30 28.71
C ALA A 128 22.58 8.46 27.24
N ALA A 129 23.34 7.49 26.71
CA ALA A 129 23.73 7.46 25.30
C ALA A 129 22.52 7.35 24.35
N TYR A 130 21.53 6.51 24.70
CA TYR A 130 20.29 6.43 23.93
C TYR A 130 19.47 7.73 23.98
N SER A 131 19.39 8.38 25.15
CA SER A 131 18.69 9.66 25.31
C SER A 131 19.33 10.78 24.48
N LEU A 132 20.67 10.82 24.43
CA LEU A 132 21.40 11.73 23.55
C LEU A 132 21.03 11.49 22.08
N PHE A 133 21.07 10.23 21.64
CA PHE A 133 20.67 9.86 20.28
C PHE A 133 19.26 10.35 19.94
N GLN A 134 18.29 10.11 20.82
CA GLN A 134 16.91 10.58 20.65
C GLN A 134 16.83 12.11 20.56
N THR A 135 17.60 12.82 21.37
CA THR A 135 17.62 14.29 21.38
C THR A 135 18.16 14.86 20.07
N VAL A 136 19.25 14.30 19.57
CA VAL A 136 19.84 14.66 18.27
C VAL A 136 18.84 14.38 17.15
N MET A 137 18.29 13.17 17.09
CA MET A 137 17.36 12.79 16.04
C MET A 137 16.07 13.62 16.06
N ASN A 138 15.54 13.93 17.25
CA ASN A 138 14.36 14.78 17.39
C ASN A 138 14.63 16.22 16.91
N SER A 139 15.76 16.80 17.30
CA SER A 139 16.18 18.13 16.86
C SER A 139 16.36 18.17 15.36
N TYR A 140 17.00 17.15 14.78
CA TYR A 140 17.19 17.03 13.35
C TYR A 140 15.87 16.94 12.58
N CYS A 141 14.94 16.09 13.05
CA CYS A 141 13.62 15.98 12.43
C CYS A 141 12.84 17.29 12.50
N LYS A 142 12.94 18.04 13.60
CA LYS A 142 12.30 19.36 13.74
C LYS A 142 12.86 20.36 12.73
N ILE A 143 14.19 20.43 12.59
CA ILE A 143 14.86 21.29 11.60
C ILE A 143 14.40 20.91 10.19
N LEU A 144 14.42 19.63 9.83
CA LEU A 144 13.98 19.17 8.52
C LEU A 144 12.52 19.55 8.23
N VAL A 145 11.61 19.34 9.20
CA VAL A 145 10.21 19.73 9.06
C VAL A 145 10.06 21.25 8.95
N TYR A 146 10.82 22.02 9.71
CA TYR A 146 10.80 23.49 9.67
C TYR A 146 11.25 24.00 8.28
N GLU A 147 12.41 23.57 7.81
CA GLU A 147 13.01 23.97 6.53
C GLU A 147 12.14 23.56 5.35
N SER A 148 11.55 22.35 5.40
CA SER A 148 10.63 21.87 4.37
C SER A 148 9.36 22.72 4.19
N ARG A 149 9.04 23.57 5.18
CA ARG A 149 7.88 24.45 5.16
C ARG A 149 8.24 25.91 4.87
N HIS A 150 9.43 26.35 5.28
CA HIS A 150 9.84 27.76 5.15
C HIS A 150 10.55 28.02 3.82
N ASP A 151 11.39 27.09 3.34
CA ASP A 151 12.16 27.26 2.10
C ASP A 151 11.76 26.24 1.03
N ILE A 152 10.47 26.19 0.70
CA ILE A 152 9.90 25.19 -0.21
C ILE A 152 10.59 25.20 -1.59
N ASN A 153 10.93 26.38 -2.09
CA ASN A 153 11.46 26.55 -3.45
C ASN A 153 12.92 26.11 -3.57
N ASN A 154 13.74 26.25 -2.51
CA ASN A 154 15.15 25.87 -2.54
C ASN A 154 15.47 24.64 -1.70
N PHE A 155 14.46 24.00 -1.09
CA PHE A 155 14.66 22.83 -0.23
C PHE A 155 15.44 21.74 -0.95
N ASN A 156 16.62 21.43 -0.41
CA ASN A 156 17.47 20.36 -0.91
C ASN A 156 17.42 19.19 0.06
N GLN A 157 16.83 18.06 -0.35
CA GLN A 157 16.74 16.86 0.49
C GLN A 157 18.09 16.14 0.72
N ARG A 158 19.13 16.43 -0.09
CA ARG A 158 20.41 15.69 -0.10
C ARG A 158 21.19 15.77 1.22
N PRO A 159 21.37 16.94 1.87
CA PRO A 159 22.01 17.02 3.18
C PRO A 159 21.24 16.22 4.24
N TYR A 160 19.91 16.32 4.20
CA TYR A 160 19.03 15.60 5.12
C TYR A 160 19.19 14.10 5.01
N PHE A 161 19.10 13.59 3.78
CA PHE A 161 19.38 12.20 3.45
C PHE A 161 20.77 11.76 3.93
N ARG A 162 21.81 12.56 3.64
CA ARG A 162 23.19 12.19 3.93
C ARG A 162 23.43 11.99 5.42
N PHE A 163 22.89 12.85 6.28
CA PHE A 163 23.04 12.69 7.72
C PHE A 163 22.40 11.39 8.24
N PHE A 164 21.16 11.09 7.83
CA PHE A 164 20.51 9.83 8.20
C PHE A 164 21.33 8.61 7.74
N LEU A 165 21.85 8.67 6.51
CA LEU A 165 22.70 7.61 5.97
C LEU A 165 24.03 7.49 6.73
N ALA A 166 24.68 8.60 7.07
CA ALA A 166 25.93 8.61 7.82
C ALA A 166 25.74 8.03 9.23
N ILE A 167 24.65 8.39 9.93
CA ILE A 167 24.26 7.79 11.20
C ILE A 167 24.03 6.28 11.05
N LEU A 168 23.31 5.84 10.02
CA LEU A 168 23.10 4.41 9.75
C LEU A 168 24.42 3.67 9.51
N ILE A 169 25.35 4.27 8.76
CA ILE A 169 26.68 3.69 8.50
C ILE A 169 27.46 3.53 9.81
N GLU A 170 27.53 4.57 10.64
CA GLU A 170 28.26 4.52 11.91
C GLU A 170 27.65 3.52 12.90
N LEU A 171 26.31 3.44 12.99
CA LEU A 171 25.63 2.43 13.78
C LEU A 171 25.96 1.00 13.32
N ASN A 172 25.94 0.75 12.00
CA ASN A 172 26.24 -0.58 11.46
C ASN A 172 27.71 -0.97 11.60
N LYS A 173 28.66 -0.02 11.47
CA LYS A 173 30.09 -0.27 11.73
C LYS A 173 30.35 -0.74 13.15
N ASN A 174 29.55 -0.28 14.10
CA ASN A 174 29.71 -0.56 15.53
C ASN A 174 28.63 -1.52 16.09
N GLU A 175 27.96 -2.31 15.23
CA GLU A 175 26.86 -3.22 15.63
C GLU A 175 27.26 -4.13 16.80
N LYS A 176 28.49 -4.68 16.79
CA LYS A 176 29.01 -5.57 17.85
C LYS A 176 29.33 -4.88 19.17
N ASN A 177 29.63 -3.59 19.16
CA ASN A 177 30.03 -2.87 20.38
C ASN A 177 28.83 -2.30 21.12
N LEU A 178 27.72 -2.07 20.40
CA LEU A 178 26.51 -1.45 20.92
C LEU A 178 25.48 -2.47 21.42
N ASP A 179 25.62 -3.75 21.10
CA ASP A 179 24.72 -4.85 21.50
C ASP A 179 23.23 -4.47 21.51
N GLN A 180 22.61 -4.34 22.69
CA GLN A 180 21.19 -4.02 22.83
C GLN A 180 20.86 -2.58 22.44
N LEU A 181 21.80 -1.64 22.61
CA LEU A 181 21.65 -0.24 22.23
C LEU A 181 21.49 -0.10 20.71
N TYR A 182 22.18 -0.93 19.92
CA TYR A 182 22.03 -0.96 18.45
C TYR A 182 20.57 -1.15 18.04
N ASN A 183 19.90 -2.17 18.60
CA ASN A 183 18.50 -2.45 18.30
C ASN A 183 17.58 -1.30 18.72
N LYS A 184 17.84 -0.67 19.88
CA LYS A 184 17.09 0.53 20.32
C LYS A 184 17.25 1.69 19.33
N CYS A 185 18.47 1.95 18.85
CA CYS A 185 18.75 2.98 17.85
C CYS A 185 18.08 2.71 16.49
N ILE A 186 18.09 1.46 16.00
CA ILE A 186 17.39 1.08 14.76
C ILE A 186 15.87 1.29 14.90
N LEU A 187 15.28 0.88 16.02
CA LEU A 187 13.85 1.13 16.29
C LEU A 187 13.53 2.62 16.37
N ALA A 188 14.39 3.40 17.03
CA ALA A 188 14.25 4.86 17.09
C ALA A 188 14.33 5.51 15.70
N LEU A 189 15.27 5.09 14.85
CA LEU A 189 15.35 5.56 13.45
C LEU A 189 14.07 5.26 12.68
N GLY A 190 13.52 4.05 12.81
CA GLY A 190 12.23 3.72 12.22
C GLY A 190 11.09 4.61 12.72
N TYR A 191 11.06 4.91 14.02
CA TYR A 191 10.09 5.85 14.59
C TYR A 191 10.23 7.27 14.01
N TYR A 192 11.44 7.82 13.93
CA TYR A 192 11.67 9.15 13.34
C TYR A 192 11.34 9.19 11.84
N LEU A 193 11.68 8.15 11.08
CA LEU A 193 11.24 8.03 9.68
C LEU A 193 9.71 7.96 9.58
N SER A 194 9.02 7.33 10.53
CA SER A 194 7.54 7.35 10.56
C SER A 194 6.96 8.74 10.86
N ILE A 195 7.67 9.59 11.62
CA ILE A 195 7.28 10.99 11.84
C ILE A 195 7.47 11.81 10.56
N LEU A 196 8.58 11.58 9.85
CA LEU A 196 8.94 12.23 8.58
C LEU A 196 8.24 11.64 7.36
N ASN A 197 7.08 11.02 7.56
CA ASN A 197 6.34 10.37 6.49
C ASN A 197 5.92 11.37 5.39
N PRO A 198 5.68 10.89 4.16
CA PRO A 198 5.39 11.76 3.02
C PRO A 198 4.05 12.49 3.10
N LEU A 199 3.10 12.06 3.94
CA LEU A 199 1.88 12.83 4.20
C LEU A 199 2.18 14.13 4.98
N ARG A 200 3.24 14.14 5.79
CA ARG A 200 3.68 15.31 6.57
C ARG A 200 4.75 16.14 5.86
N VAL A 201 5.70 15.48 5.20
CA VAL A 201 6.85 16.12 4.54
C VAL A 201 6.99 15.60 3.09
N PRO A 202 6.09 16.01 2.18
CA PRO A 202 6.03 15.45 0.82
C PRO A 202 7.30 15.75 0.00
N ILE A 203 7.95 16.89 0.23
CA ILE A 203 9.16 17.31 -0.50
C ILE A 203 10.40 16.44 -0.18
N PHE A 204 10.35 15.66 0.90
CA PHE A 204 11.40 14.73 1.31
C PHE A 204 11.16 13.28 0.84
N VAL A 205 10.09 13.00 0.08
CA VAL A 205 9.62 11.63 -0.21
C VAL A 205 10.65 10.75 -0.92
N PHE A 206 11.48 11.31 -1.80
CA PHE A 206 12.47 10.52 -2.56
C PHE A 206 13.65 10.09 -1.69
N ALA A 207 14.21 11.02 -0.90
CA ALA A 207 15.20 10.68 0.12
C ALA A 207 14.62 9.71 1.17
N TRP A 208 13.36 9.93 1.56
CA TRP A 208 12.68 9.10 2.54
C TRP A 208 12.49 7.66 2.05
N ILE A 209 12.02 7.44 0.82
CA ILE A 209 11.86 6.08 0.27
C ILE A 209 13.20 5.36 0.13
N GLU A 210 14.27 6.09 -0.21
CA GLU A 210 15.62 5.55 -0.28
C GLU A 210 16.15 5.13 1.11
N LEU A 211 15.86 5.89 2.17
CA LEU A 211 16.23 5.54 3.54
C LEU A 211 15.48 4.29 4.04
N ILE A 212 14.16 4.22 3.85
CA ILE A 212 13.37 3.07 4.35
C ILE A 212 13.63 1.79 3.57
N SER A 213 14.17 1.88 2.34
CA SER A 213 14.55 0.74 1.51
C SER A 213 16.05 0.41 1.59
N ASN A 214 16.82 1.15 2.39
CA ASN A 214 18.25 1.00 2.49
C ASN A 214 18.65 -0.36 3.07
N LYS A 215 19.66 -1.01 2.47
CA LYS A 215 20.19 -2.33 2.89
C LYS A 215 20.74 -2.38 4.32
N LEU A 216 21.14 -1.24 4.89
CA LEU A 216 21.62 -1.12 6.26
C LEU A 216 20.50 -0.89 7.28
N PHE A 217 19.28 -0.61 6.81
CA PHE A 217 18.11 -0.33 7.64
C PHE A 217 17.06 -1.44 7.54
N LEU A 218 16.57 -1.72 6.32
CA LEU A 218 15.43 -2.61 6.07
C LEU A 218 15.60 -4.02 6.68
N PRO A 219 16.71 -4.74 6.43
CA PRO A 219 16.89 -6.06 7.03
C PRO A 219 17.02 -6.01 8.56
N LYS A 220 17.51 -4.89 9.11
CA LYS A 220 17.79 -4.75 10.54
C LYS A 220 16.51 -4.43 11.33
N ILE A 221 15.66 -3.53 10.82
CA ILE A 221 14.37 -3.21 11.46
C ILE A 221 13.44 -4.42 11.46
N LEU A 222 13.45 -5.25 10.40
CA LEU A 222 12.62 -6.45 10.30
C LEU A 222 13.13 -7.66 11.11
N LYS A 223 14.20 -7.52 11.92
CA LYS A 223 14.64 -8.60 12.83
C LYS A 223 13.73 -8.80 14.05
N THR A 224 12.97 -7.79 14.44
CA THR A 224 12.20 -7.79 15.70
C THR A 224 10.72 -7.53 15.46
N SER A 225 9.85 -8.10 16.30
CA SER A 225 8.40 -7.87 16.24
C SER A 225 8.03 -6.38 16.43
N LYS A 226 8.73 -5.66 17.32
CA LYS A 226 8.56 -4.20 17.48
C LYS A 226 8.91 -3.45 16.19
N GLY A 227 9.98 -3.86 15.52
CA GLY A 227 10.38 -3.27 14.24
C GLY A 227 9.39 -3.57 13.12
N TRP A 228 8.75 -4.74 13.12
CA TRP A 228 7.66 -5.07 12.19
C TRP A 228 6.48 -4.10 12.32
N VAL A 229 6.05 -3.79 13.55
CA VAL A 229 4.95 -2.84 13.79
C VAL A 229 5.30 -1.44 13.25
N ILE A 230 6.53 -0.97 13.51
CA ILE A 230 7.02 0.32 13.01
C ILE A 230 7.09 0.31 11.48
N TYR A 231 7.64 -0.74 10.88
CA TYR A 231 7.82 -0.81 9.43
C TYR A 231 6.49 -0.97 8.69
N ASN A 232 5.52 -1.70 9.25
CA ASN A 232 4.15 -1.72 8.73
C ASN A 232 3.56 -0.30 8.66
N LYS A 233 3.74 0.50 9.71
CA LYS A 233 3.28 1.90 9.73
C LYS A 233 3.98 2.76 8.67
N ILE A 234 5.29 2.58 8.46
CA ILE A 234 6.06 3.25 7.41
C ILE A 234 5.47 2.91 6.02
N ILE A 235 5.25 1.63 5.72
CA ILE A 235 4.69 1.20 4.43
C ILE A 235 3.25 1.72 4.25
N ILE A 236 2.42 1.71 5.30
CA ILE A 236 1.07 2.30 5.25
C ILE A 236 1.15 3.77 4.87
N TYR A 237 2.03 4.57 5.48
CA TYR A 237 2.15 5.97 5.11
C TYR A 237 2.59 6.21 3.65
N LEU A 238 3.49 5.36 3.13
CA LEU A 238 3.86 5.41 1.71
C LEU A 238 2.65 5.11 0.81
N LEU A 239 1.88 4.07 1.14
CA LEU A 239 0.72 3.64 0.38
C LEU A 239 -0.42 4.67 0.45
N GLU A 240 -0.69 5.24 1.63
CA GLU A 240 -1.69 6.29 1.83
C GLU A 240 -1.32 7.58 1.07
N PHE A 241 -0.05 7.97 1.05
CA PHE A 241 0.42 9.10 0.25
C PHE A 241 0.18 8.85 -1.24
N LEU A 242 0.53 7.67 -1.74
CA LEU A 242 0.30 7.28 -3.12
C LEU A 242 -1.18 7.11 -3.47
N TYR A 243 -2.02 6.70 -2.50
CA TYR A 243 -3.44 6.39 -2.69
C TYR A 243 -4.18 7.53 -3.40
N ILE A 244 -3.94 8.78 -2.97
CA ILE A 244 -4.62 9.98 -3.50
C ILE A 244 -4.35 10.16 -4.99
N PHE A 245 -3.11 9.91 -5.42
CA PHE A 245 -2.68 10.06 -6.81
C PHE A 245 -3.10 8.87 -7.66
N LEU A 246 -2.86 7.66 -7.17
CA LEU A 246 -3.09 6.42 -7.90
C LEU A 246 -4.58 6.14 -8.12
N LYS A 247 -5.43 6.44 -7.12
CA LYS A 247 -6.88 6.29 -7.27
C LYS A 247 -7.45 7.19 -8.37
N ASN A 248 -6.89 8.38 -8.53
CA ASN A 248 -7.34 9.37 -9.50
C ASN A 248 -6.60 9.30 -10.84
N ALA A 249 -5.73 8.30 -11.04
CA ALA A 249 -4.84 8.18 -12.20
C ALA A 249 -4.00 9.46 -12.46
N PHE A 250 -3.70 10.24 -11.42
CA PHE A 250 -2.86 11.43 -11.52
C PHE A 250 -1.38 11.03 -11.49
N LEU A 251 -0.82 10.73 -12.65
CA LEU A 251 0.50 10.10 -12.80
C LEU A 251 1.54 11.05 -13.41
N THR A 252 1.95 12.07 -12.64
CA THR A 252 3.10 12.90 -13.02
C THR A 252 4.39 12.06 -13.08
N SER A 253 5.43 12.57 -13.74
CA SER A 253 6.73 11.89 -13.83
C SER A 253 7.30 11.53 -12.45
N ALA A 254 7.12 12.41 -11.47
CA ALA A 254 7.53 12.19 -10.08
C ALA A 254 6.74 11.03 -9.43
N ILE A 255 5.41 10.99 -9.60
CA ILE A 255 4.58 9.92 -9.07
C ILE A 255 4.88 8.58 -9.76
N LYS A 256 5.14 8.57 -11.07
CA LYS A 256 5.58 7.37 -11.79
C LYS A 256 6.91 6.84 -11.27
N LEU A 257 7.86 7.73 -10.94
CA LEU A 257 9.13 7.33 -10.33
C LEU A 257 8.92 6.75 -8.92
N LEU A 258 8.09 7.41 -8.09
CA LEU A 258 7.76 6.95 -6.75
C LEU A 258 7.05 5.59 -6.78
N TYR A 259 6.07 5.40 -7.67
CA TYR A 259 5.37 4.14 -7.88
C TYR A 259 6.34 3.00 -8.24
N ARG A 260 7.30 3.25 -9.14
CA ARG A 260 8.35 2.27 -9.48
C ARG A 260 9.25 1.94 -8.29
N ALA A 261 9.59 2.93 -7.46
CA ALA A 261 10.35 2.70 -6.23
C ALA A 261 9.54 1.88 -5.21
N THR A 262 8.24 2.15 -5.06
CA THR A 262 7.33 1.35 -4.21
C THR A 262 7.21 -0.09 -4.70
N LEU A 263 7.09 -0.32 -6.02
CA LEU A 263 7.09 -1.67 -6.61
C LEU A 263 8.37 -2.42 -6.26
N ARG A 264 9.54 -1.78 -6.41
CA ARG A 264 10.84 -2.39 -6.06
C ARG A 264 10.92 -2.73 -4.58
N LEU A 265 10.45 -1.83 -3.71
CA LEU A 265 10.43 -2.08 -2.28
C LEU A 265 9.53 -3.28 -1.93
N LEU A 266 8.33 -3.36 -2.50
CA LEU A 266 7.43 -4.51 -2.30
C LEU A 266 8.01 -5.81 -2.86
N LEU A 267 8.75 -5.76 -3.98
CA LEU A 267 9.46 -6.92 -4.53
C LEU A 267 10.57 -7.41 -3.59
N ILE A 268 11.35 -6.50 -3.01
CA ILE A 268 12.36 -6.85 -1.99
C ILE A 268 11.69 -7.50 -0.79
N LEU A 269 10.59 -6.91 -0.29
CA LEU A 269 9.82 -7.49 0.82
C LEU A 269 9.24 -8.85 0.49
N LEU A 270 8.72 -9.04 -0.72
CA LEU A 270 8.18 -10.31 -1.18
C LEU A 270 9.25 -11.40 -1.24
N HIS A 271 10.46 -11.06 -1.68
CA HIS A 271 11.55 -12.03 -1.81
C HIS A 271 12.21 -12.34 -0.45
N ASP A 272 12.61 -11.32 0.29
CA ASP A 272 13.45 -11.49 1.49
C ASP A 272 12.63 -11.68 2.78
N PHE A 273 11.44 -11.08 2.84
CA PHE A 273 10.59 -11.01 4.04
C PHE A 273 9.10 -11.32 3.75
N PRO A 274 8.77 -12.41 3.03
CA PRO A 274 7.40 -12.68 2.63
C PRO A 274 6.43 -12.83 3.81
N GLU A 275 6.89 -13.33 4.96
CA GLU A 275 6.06 -13.47 6.17
C GLU A 275 5.55 -12.11 6.68
N PHE A 276 6.34 -11.04 6.53
CA PHE A 276 5.92 -9.69 6.90
C PHE A 276 4.74 -9.23 6.05
N LEU A 277 4.81 -9.42 4.72
CA LEU A 277 3.68 -9.15 3.83
C LEU A 277 2.49 -10.05 4.13
N CYS A 278 2.72 -11.32 4.48
CA CYS A 278 1.66 -12.27 4.81
C CYS A 278 0.80 -11.82 5.98
N VAL A 279 1.41 -11.39 7.10
CA VAL A 279 0.68 -11.07 8.32
C VAL A 279 0.03 -9.69 8.29
N TYR A 280 0.59 -8.74 7.52
CA TYR A 280 0.06 -7.38 7.33
C TYR A 280 -0.71 -7.19 6.01
N ASN A 281 -0.98 -8.27 5.28
CA ASN A 281 -1.72 -8.22 4.01
C ASN A 281 -3.03 -7.39 4.10
N PHE A 282 -3.74 -7.50 5.23
CA PHE A 282 -5.01 -6.81 5.45
C PHE A 282 -4.85 -5.28 5.56
N SER A 283 -3.84 -4.76 6.27
CA SER A 283 -3.55 -3.31 6.30
C SER A 283 -3.17 -2.80 4.93
N PHE A 284 -2.27 -3.51 4.27
CA PHE A 284 -1.74 -3.06 2.98
C PHE A 284 -2.84 -3.04 1.91
N CYS A 285 -3.69 -4.06 1.84
CA CYS A 285 -4.81 -4.08 0.90
C CYS A 285 -5.84 -2.97 1.17
N ASN A 286 -6.05 -2.58 2.44
CA ASN A 286 -6.88 -1.42 2.78
C ASN A 286 -6.25 -0.08 2.35
N SER A 287 -4.93 -0.04 2.24
CA SER A 287 -4.15 1.16 1.87
C SER A 287 -3.82 1.22 0.37
N ILE A 288 -4.15 0.18 -0.41
CA ILE A 288 -3.90 0.09 -1.86
C ILE A 288 -5.22 0.27 -2.62
N PRO A 289 -5.34 1.27 -3.52
CA PRO A 289 -6.51 1.42 -4.39
C PRO A 289 -6.80 0.15 -5.21
N LEU A 290 -8.08 -0.12 -5.50
CA LEU A 290 -8.49 -1.34 -6.23
C LEU A 290 -7.93 -1.41 -7.65
N ASN A 291 -7.82 -0.26 -8.32
CA ASN A 291 -7.20 -0.15 -9.64
C ASN A 291 -5.68 -0.43 -9.62
N CYS A 292 -5.04 -0.47 -8.45
CA CYS A 292 -3.61 -0.79 -8.31
C CYS A 292 -3.39 -2.30 -8.17
N VAL A 293 -3.88 -3.05 -9.15
CA VAL A 293 -3.91 -4.52 -9.15
C VAL A 293 -2.51 -5.11 -8.93
N GLN A 294 -1.47 -4.61 -9.62
CA GLN A 294 -0.11 -5.13 -9.49
C GLN A 294 0.47 -4.97 -8.07
N LEU A 295 0.29 -3.81 -7.43
CA LEU A 295 0.75 -3.58 -6.04
C LEU A 295 0.06 -4.55 -5.09
N ARG A 296 -1.24 -4.76 -5.30
CA ARG A 296 -2.02 -5.67 -4.49
C ARG A 296 -1.58 -7.12 -4.70
N ASN A 297 -1.38 -7.54 -5.94
CA ASN A 297 -0.91 -8.89 -6.26
C ASN A 297 0.45 -9.17 -5.64
N LEU A 298 1.38 -8.22 -5.59
CA LEU A 298 2.66 -8.39 -4.88
C LEU A 298 2.45 -8.74 -3.41
N VAL A 299 1.56 -8.03 -2.71
CA VAL A 299 1.24 -8.30 -1.30
C VAL A 299 0.54 -9.66 -1.14
N LEU A 300 -0.46 -9.95 -1.98
CA LEU A 300 -1.29 -11.14 -1.87
C LEU A 300 -0.61 -12.43 -2.36
N SER A 301 0.46 -12.30 -3.15
CA SER A 301 1.28 -13.42 -3.61
C SER A 301 2.34 -13.83 -2.58
N ALA A 302 2.50 -13.09 -1.49
CA ALA A 302 3.42 -13.48 -0.42
C ALA A 302 2.90 -14.72 0.32
N PHE A 303 3.83 -15.63 0.64
CA PHE A 303 3.55 -16.86 1.41
C PHE A 303 4.73 -17.21 2.32
N PRO A 304 4.50 -17.87 3.47
CA PRO A 304 5.58 -18.28 4.36
C PRO A 304 6.57 -19.21 3.68
N ARG A 305 7.88 -19.02 3.89
CA ARG A 305 8.93 -19.76 3.17
C ARG A 305 8.91 -21.27 3.40
N ASN A 306 8.30 -21.73 4.49
CA ASN A 306 8.15 -23.15 4.84
C ASN A 306 6.98 -23.84 4.13
N VAL A 307 6.08 -23.09 3.47
CA VAL A 307 4.95 -23.66 2.74
C VAL A 307 5.40 -24.06 1.33
N LYS A 308 5.25 -25.34 0.99
CA LYS A 308 5.46 -25.83 -0.38
C LYS A 308 4.16 -25.65 -1.17
N LEU A 309 4.22 -24.90 -2.26
CA LEU A 309 3.06 -24.70 -3.11
C LEU A 309 2.87 -25.91 -4.02
N PRO A 310 1.75 -26.65 -3.93
CA PRO A 310 1.43 -27.67 -4.91
C PRO A 310 1.16 -26.99 -6.26
N HIS A 311 1.62 -27.60 -7.35
CA HIS A 311 1.46 -27.01 -8.67
C HIS A 311 -0.04 -26.90 -9.01
N PRO A 312 -0.56 -25.70 -9.34
CA PRO A 312 -1.99 -25.52 -9.63
C PRO A 312 -2.52 -26.37 -10.78
N PHE A 313 -1.63 -26.88 -11.64
CA PHE A 313 -1.98 -27.66 -12.83
C PHE A 313 -1.59 -29.14 -12.75
N TYR A 314 -1.26 -29.65 -11.56
CA TYR A 314 -1.12 -31.10 -11.41
C TYR A 314 -2.48 -31.76 -11.75
N PRO A 315 -2.54 -32.66 -12.75
CA PRO A 315 -3.78 -33.38 -13.03
C PRO A 315 -4.19 -34.15 -11.77
N ASN A 316 -5.45 -34.01 -11.36
CA ASN A 316 -6.03 -34.62 -10.16
C ASN A 316 -5.56 -34.07 -8.80
N LEU A 317 -5.09 -32.82 -8.72
CA LEU A 317 -4.82 -32.17 -7.42
C LEU A 317 -6.11 -32.06 -6.59
N LYS A 318 -6.24 -32.90 -5.55
CA LYS A 318 -7.34 -32.80 -4.57
C LYS A 318 -7.00 -31.75 -3.52
N ILE A 319 -7.43 -30.52 -3.78
CA ILE A 319 -7.13 -29.34 -2.98
C ILE A 319 -7.64 -29.48 -1.54
N ASP A 320 -8.81 -30.10 -1.37
CA ASP A 320 -9.45 -30.32 -0.07
C ASP A 320 -8.67 -31.25 0.85
N VAL A 321 -7.72 -32.02 0.30
CA VAL A 321 -6.90 -33.00 1.04
C VAL A 321 -5.63 -32.34 1.60
N LEU A 322 -5.26 -31.17 1.10
CA LEU A 322 -4.03 -30.50 1.54
C LEU A 322 -4.12 -30.13 3.03
N PRO A 323 -3.15 -30.56 3.88
CA PRO A 323 -3.20 -30.28 5.30
C PRO A 323 -3.14 -28.78 5.61
N GLU A 324 -2.45 -28.00 4.76
CA GLU A 324 -2.34 -26.55 4.88
C GLU A 324 -3.70 -25.85 4.78
N MET A 325 -4.66 -26.42 4.04
CA MET A 325 -6.02 -25.86 3.89
C MET A 325 -6.83 -25.89 5.19
N LYS A 326 -6.35 -26.56 6.23
CA LYS A 326 -7.00 -26.56 7.55
C LYS A 326 -6.37 -25.53 8.49
N ILE A 327 -5.26 -24.92 8.11
CA ILE A 327 -4.49 -24.01 8.96
C ILE A 327 -4.94 -22.57 8.71
N VAL A 328 -5.42 -21.90 9.76
CA VAL A 328 -5.81 -20.49 9.73
C VAL A 328 -4.57 -19.60 9.61
N PRO A 329 -4.47 -18.71 8.61
CA PRO A 329 -3.32 -17.84 8.46
C PRO A 329 -3.33 -16.72 9.53
N VAL A 330 -2.14 -16.35 10.01
CA VAL A 330 -2.00 -15.25 10.98
C VAL A 330 -2.29 -13.90 10.32
N ILE A 331 -3.14 -13.09 10.96
CA ILE A 331 -3.45 -11.70 10.58
C ILE A 331 -3.24 -10.82 11.82
N LEU A 332 -2.28 -9.91 11.78
CA LEU A 332 -1.91 -9.09 12.95
C LEU A 332 -2.74 -7.80 13.11
N ASN A 333 -3.62 -7.50 12.16
CA ASN A 333 -4.46 -6.31 12.20
C ASN A 333 -5.73 -6.52 13.01
N ASN A 334 -6.08 -5.56 13.87
CA ASN A 334 -7.32 -5.60 14.64
C ASN A 334 -8.53 -5.11 13.79
N PHE A 335 -8.91 -5.88 12.78
CA PHE A 335 -10.09 -5.60 11.94
C PHE A 335 -11.39 -5.58 12.76
N THR A 336 -11.45 -6.32 13.88
CA THR A 336 -12.57 -6.33 14.81
C THR A 336 -12.81 -4.96 15.45
N PHE A 337 -11.75 -4.22 15.77
CA PHE A 337 -11.87 -2.85 16.29
C PHE A 337 -12.64 -1.95 15.33
N LEU A 338 -12.39 -2.07 14.02
CA LEU A 338 -13.13 -1.32 13.00
C LEU A 338 -14.64 -1.64 13.03
N LEU A 339 -15.01 -2.91 13.25
CA LEU A 339 -16.41 -3.31 13.35
C LEU A 339 -17.09 -2.79 14.63
N ILE A 340 -16.34 -2.68 15.72
CA ILE A 340 -16.80 -2.14 16.99
C ILE A 340 -17.00 -0.62 16.88
N ASP A 341 -16.02 0.09 16.31
CA ASP A 341 -16.04 1.55 16.13
C ASP A 341 -17.24 2.00 15.28
N TYR A 342 -17.52 1.29 14.19
CA TYR A 342 -18.71 1.54 13.36
C TYR A 342 -20.01 0.95 13.94
N LYS A 343 -19.94 0.36 15.14
CA LYS A 343 -21.06 -0.25 15.88
C LYS A 343 -21.80 -1.31 15.04
N ILE A 344 -21.10 -2.02 14.15
CA ILE A 344 -21.71 -3.01 13.25
C ILE A 344 -21.61 -4.42 13.83
N LYS A 345 -20.55 -4.73 14.60
CA LYS A 345 -20.30 -6.06 15.19
C LYS A 345 -21.52 -6.63 15.90
N LYS A 346 -22.10 -5.87 16.85
CA LYS A 346 -23.30 -6.28 17.58
C LYS A 346 -24.50 -6.64 16.67
N ASN A 347 -24.65 -5.96 15.53
CA ASN A 347 -25.75 -6.28 14.59
C ASN A 347 -25.49 -7.59 13.85
N ILE A 348 -24.23 -7.90 13.55
CA ILE A 348 -23.81 -9.17 12.93
C ILE A 348 -24.05 -10.30 13.93
N ASP A 349 -23.54 -10.16 15.15
CA ASP A 349 -23.70 -11.15 16.23
C ASP A 349 -25.18 -11.41 16.54
N ASN A 350 -25.99 -10.34 16.59
CA ASN A 350 -27.43 -10.45 16.75
C ASN A 350 -28.07 -11.20 15.58
N TYR A 351 -27.62 -10.99 14.34
CA TYR A 351 -28.15 -11.71 13.19
C TYR A 351 -27.81 -13.21 13.25
N PHE A 352 -26.59 -13.56 13.66
CA PHE A 352 -26.18 -14.96 13.85
C PHE A 352 -27.10 -15.74 14.78
N VAL A 353 -27.61 -15.10 15.83
CA VAL A 353 -28.55 -15.73 16.78
C VAL A 353 -30.01 -15.61 16.31
N SER A 354 -30.46 -14.40 15.97
CA SER A 354 -31.89 -14.10 15.81
C SER A 354 -32.42 -14.17 14.37
N ARG A 355 -31.55 -14.22 13.36
CA ARG A 355 -31.90 -14.10 11.93
C ARG A 355 -32.79 -12.89 11.61
N ASN A 356 -32.72 -11.84 12.43
CA ASN A 356 -33.59 -10.68 12.30
C ASN A 356 -33.21 -9.83 11.07
N LEU A 357 -34.10 -9.75 10.08
CA LEU A 357 -33.93 -8.95 8.86
C LEU A 357 -33.69 -7.45 9.11
N LYS A 358 -34.09 -6.90 10.27
CA LYS A 358 -33.76 -5.52 10.66
C LYS A 358 -32.24 -5.32 10.77
N SER A 359 -31.51 -6.32 11.29
CA SER A 359 -30.05 -6.28 11.39
C SER A 359 -29.38 -6.19 10.02
N LEU A 360 -29.87 -6.92 9.01
CA LEU A 360 -29.36 -6.84 7.63
C LEU A 360 -29.52 -5.45 7.03
N LYS A 361 -30.70 -4.83 7.21
CA LYS A 361 -30.95 -3.45 6.74
C LYS A 361 -30.02 -2.44 7.42
N ILE A 362 -29.72 -2.62 8.71
CA ILE A 362 -28.78 -1.78 9.46
C ILE A 362 -27.35 -1.99 8.95
N ILE A 363 -26.93 -3.24 8.73
CA ILE A 363 -25.61 -3.58 8.18
C ILE A 363 -25.43 -2.88 6.83
N HIS A 364 -26.37 -3.07 5.89
CA HIS A 364 -26.32 -2.44 4.57
C HIS A 364 -26.18 -0.91 4.65
N LYS A 365 -27.02 -0.23 5.45
CA LYS A 365 -26.94 1.22 5.61
C LYS A 365 -25.61 1.70 6.21
N LYS A 366 -25.00 0.91 7.09
CA LYS A 366 -23.72 1.26 7.75
C LYS A 366 -22.50 1.10 6.86
N LEU A 367 -22.58 0.28 5.81
CA LEU A 367 -21.50 0.14 4.83
C LEU A 367 -21.33 1.39 3.96
N MET A 368 -22.32 2.28 3.95
CA MET A 368 -22.28 3.53 3.20
C MET A 368 -21.66 4.68 3.99
N ILE A 369 -20.93 5.55 3.30
CA ILE A 369 -20.37 6.78 3.86
C ILE A 369 -21.49 7.81 4.01
N LYS A 370 -21.79 8.20 5.26
CA LYS A 370 -22.84 9.19 5.55
C LYS A 370 -22.50 10.60 5.06
N ASN A 371 -21.23 10.98 5.15
CA ASN A 371 -20.76 12.31 4.74
C ASN A 371 -20.59 12.35 3.21
N LYS A 372 -21.52 13.05 2.52
CA LYS A 372 -21.51 13.17 1.06
C LYS A 372 -20.26 13.87 0.52
N ILE A 373 -19.71 14.85 1.24
CA ILE A 373 -18.47 15.54 0.85
C ILE A 373 -17.29 14.56 0.87
N LYS A 374 -17.20 13.75 1.94
CA LYS A 374 -16.19 12.70 2.05
C LYS A 374 -16.35 11.65 0.94
N ALA A 375 -17.58 11.23 0.64
CA ALA A 375 -17.86 10.30 -0.44
C ALA A 375 -17.46 10.85 -1.83
N PHE A 376 -17.73 12.14 -2.08
CA PHE A 376 -17.33 12.84 -3.30
C PHE A 376 -15.80 12.88 -3.45
N TYR A 377 -15.08 13.30 -2.40
CA TYR A 377 -13.62 13.38 -2.41
C TYR A 377 -12.97 12.00 -2.62
N ILE A 378 -13.50 10.96 -1.97
CA ILE A 378 -12.99 9.59 -2.10
C ILE A 378 -13.55 8.93 -3.38
N LYS A 379 -14.45 9.57 -4.13
CA LYS A 379 -15.12 9.01 -5.33
C LYS A 379 -15.75 7.64 -5.09
N THR A 380 -16.32 7.43 -3.90
CA THR A 380 -17.05 6.21 -3.56
C THR A 380 -18.06 6.50 -2.48
N LYS A 381 -19.21 5.85 -2.58
CA LYS A 381 -20.25 5.91 -1.54
C LYS A 381 -20.06 4.87 -0.44
N TYR A 382 -19.08 3.97 -0.56
CA TYR A 382 -18.89 2.85 0.35
C TYR A 382 -17.63 2.98 1.22
N ASN A 383 -17.74 2.51 2.45
CA ASN A 383 -16.60 2.38 3.34
C ASN A 383 -15.86 1.07 3.06
N ILE A 384 -14.89 1.13 2.14
CA ILE A 384 -14.13 -0.05 1.69
C ILE A 384 -13.42 -0.77 2.84
N PRO A 385 -12.68 -0.10 3.77
CA PRO A 385 -12.10 -0.78 4.93
C PRO A 385 -13.13 -1.53 5.79
N LEU A 386 -14.33 -0.96 5.96
CA LEU A 386 -15.41 -1.59 6.73
C LEU A 386 -15.97 -2.83 6.03
N ILE A 387 -16.13 -2.78 4.70
CA ILE A 387 -16.50 -3.95 3.89
C ILE A 387 -15.44 -5.04 4.02
N ASN A 388 -14.16 -4.67 3.95
CA ASN A 388 -13.06 -5.63 4.08
C ASN A 388 -13.06 -6.31 5.46
N ALA A 389 -13.26 -5.54 6.53
CA ALA A 389 -13.35 -6.09 7.89
C ALA A 389 -14.59 -6.96 8.08
N LEU A 390 -15.73 -6.58 7.49
CA LEU A 390 -16.96 -7.36 7.54
C LEU A 390 -16.76 -8.72 6.87
N VAL A 391 -16.26 -8.74 5.64
CA VAL A 391 -16.06 -9.98 4.87
C VAL A 391 -15.09 -10.92 5.59
N LEU A 392 -13.98 -10.40 6.13
CA LEU A 392 -13.05 -11.21 6.90
C LEU A 392 -13.70 -11.78 8.18
N TYR A 393 -14.46 -10.97 8.91
CA TYR A 393 -15.15 -11.41 10.13
C TYR A 393 -16.20 -12.49 9.85
N LEU A 394 -16.97 -12.34 8.76
CA LEU A 394 -17.93 -13.36 8.32
C LEU A 394 -17.22 -14.65 7.93
N GLY A 395 -16.08 -14.57 7.22
CA GLY A 395 -15.29 -15.74 6.88
C GLY A 395 -14.74 -16.48 8.09
N LEU A 396 -14.27 -15.75 9.11
CA LEU A 396 -13.77 -16.32 10.36
C LEU A 396 -14.86 -16.98 11.22
N SER A 397 -16.13 -16.64 10.99
CA SER A 397 -17.25 -17.21 11.73
C SER A 397 -17.71 -18.57 11.20
N LEU A 398 -17.19 -19.01 10.05
CA LEU A 398 -17.65 -20.22 9.38
C LEU A 398 -16.81 -21.44 9.76
N PRO A 399 -17.45 -22.60 10.06
CA PRO A 399 -16.74 -23.82 10.34
C PRO A 399 -16.00 -24.36 9.10
N ALA A 400 -14.88 -25.03 9.35
CA ALA A 400 -14.02 -25.59 8.30
C ALA A 400 -14.71 -26.65 7.42
N GLN A 401 -15.82 -27.24 7.86
CA GLN A 401 -16.51 -28.37 7.20
C GLN A 401 -17.66 -27.99 6.26
N ILE A 402 -18.01 -26.70 6.09
CA ILE A 402 -19.15 -26.28 5.23
C ILE A 402 -18.92 -26.51 3.72
N LEU A 403 -17.73 -26.94 3.31
CA LEU A 403 -17.20 -26.69 1.96
C LEU A 403 -17.33 -27.89 1.00
N VAL A 404 -18.41 -28.66 1.11
CA VAL A 404 -18.85 -29.55 0.02
C VAL A 404 -20.01 -28.85 -0.68
N ILE A 405 -19.80 -28.48 -1.95
CA ILE A 405 -20.75 -27.71 -2.79
C ILE A 405 -22.16 -28.33 -2.78
N ASP A 406 -22.26 -29.64 -2.56
CA ASP A 406 -23.51 -30.40 -2.60
C ASP A 406 -24.31 -30.37 -1.28
N ASN A 407 -23.68 -30.01 -0.16
CA ASN A 407 -24.29 -30.01 1.17
C ASN A 407 -23.89 -28.75 1.93
N VAL A 408 -24.12 -27.55 1.38
CA VAL A 408 -24.08 -26.33 2.20
C VAL A 408 -25.16 -26.53 3.27
N PRO A 409 -24.78 -26.86 4.53
CA PRO A 409 -25.75 -27.23 5.53
C PRO A 409 -26.60 -25.99 5.79
N GLU A 410 -27.92 -26.13 5.68
CA GLU A 410 -28.93 -25.16 6.13
C GLU A 410 -28.37 -23.74 6.30
N SER A 411 -28.18 -23.05 5.17
CA SER A 411 -27.54 -21.74 4.99
C SER A 411 -27.03 -21.05 6.28
N HIS A 412 -25.75 -21.19 6.58
CA HIS A 412 -25.14 -20.50 7.72
C HIS A 412 -25.41 -18.97 7.67
N PRO A 413 -25.75 -18.31 8.80
CA PRO A 413 -26.13 -16.89 8.81
C PRO A 413 -25.11 -15.94 8.17
N ALA A 414 -23.81 -16.28 8.23
CA ALA A 414 -22.77 -15.51 7.56
C ALA A 414 -22.86 -15.57 6.02
N LEU A 415 -23.21 -16.72 5.44
CA LEU A 415 -23.46 -16.87 4.00
C LEU A 415 -24.71 -16.12 3.59
N GLU A 416 -25.76 -16.11 4.41
CA GLU A 416 -26.95 -15.31 4.18
C GLU A 416 -26.64 -13.81 4.12
N ILE A 417 -25.78 -13.31 5.02
CA ILE A 417 -25.34 -11.90 4.98
C ILE A 417 -24.59 -11.62 3.68
N ILE A 418 -23.65 -12.48 3.27
CA ILE A 418 -22.89 -12.32 2.03
C ILE A 418 -23.84 -12.32 0.82
N LEU A 419 -24.78 -13.26 0.77
CA LEU A 419 -25.77 -13.38 -0.29
C LEU A 419 -26.68 -12.15 -0.34
N TYR A 420 -27.18 -11.71 0.81
CA TYR A 420 -27.99 -10.49 0.94
C TYR A 420 -27.25 -9.28 0.41
N LEU A 421 -25.98 -9.08 0.80
CA LEU A 421 -25.17 -7.97 0.32
C LEU A 421 -24.89 -8.05 -1.18
N THR A 422 -24.63 -9.26 -1.69
CA THR A 422 -24.39 -9.49 -3.13
C THR A 422 -25.60 -9.05 -3.96
N TYR A 423 -26.83 -9.36 -3.53
CA TYR A 423 -28.04 -8.97 -4.27
C TYR A 423 -28.55 -7.56 -3.98
N LYS A 424 -28.34 -7.02 -2.77
CA LYS A 424 -28.88 -5.70 -2.38
C LYS A 424 -27.97 -4.53 -2.66
N LEU A 425 -26.66 -4.75 -2.71
CA LEU A 425 -25.73 -3.70 -3.14
C LEU A 425 -25.84 -3.51 -4.65
N ASP A 426 -25.58 -2.28 -5.07
CA ASP A 426 -25.44 -1.96 -6.49
C ASP A 426 -24.10 -2.49 -7.02
N MET A 427 -23.83 -2.21 -8.30
CA MET A 427 -22.62 -2.68 -8.98
C MET A 427 -21.33 -2.30 -8.25
N GLU A 428 -21.24 -1.06 -7.76
CA GLU A 428 -20.06 -0.57 -7.03
C GLU A 428 -19.87 -1.29 -5.68
N GLY A 429 -20.94 -1.37 -4.88
CA GLY A 429 -20.86 -2.04 -3.57
C GLY A 429 -20.60 -3.53 -3.70
N ARG A 430 -21.22 -4.19 -4.68
CA ARG A 430 -21.00 -5.61 -4.97
C ARG A 430 -19.57 -5.88 -5.38
N TYR A 431 -18.99 -5.04 -6.24
CA TYR A 431 -17.58 -5.13 -6.63
C TYR A 431 -16.65 -5.09 -5.41
N TYR A 432 -16.90 -4.21 -4.43
CA TYR A 432 -16.07 -4.17 -3.21
C TYR A 432 -16.21 -5.43 -2.33
N VAL A 433 -17.43 -5.97 -2.17
CA VAL A 433 -17.64 -7.21 -1.40
C VAL A 433 -16.93 -8.38 -2.07
N LEU A 434 -17.12 -8.57 -3.38
CA LEU A 434 -16.49 -9.63 -4.14
C LEU A 434 -14.96 -9.46 -4.20
N SER A 435 -14.46 -8.25 -4.43
CA SER A 435 -13.02 -7.98 -4.39
C SER A 435 -12.42 -8.23 -3.00
N SER A 436 -13.18 -8.06 -1.92
CA SER A 436 -12.73 -8.39 -0.57
C SER A 436 -12.59 -9.90 -0.38
N ILE A 437 -13.57 -10.69 -0.85
CA ILE A 437 -13.50 -12.16 -0.88
C ILE A 437 -12.22 -12.60 -1.63
N VAL A 438 -12.00 -12.04 -2.82
CA VAL A 438 -10.83 -12.38 -3.67
C VAL A 438 -9.49 -11.98 -3.03
N ASN A 439 -9.44 -11.01 -2.11
CA ASN A 439 -8.21 -10.69 -1.37
C ASN A 439 -7.73 -11.84 -0.48
N HIS A 440 -8.61 -12.78 -0.14
CA HIS A 440 -8.26 -13.92 0.71
C HIS A 440 -7.81 -15.16 -0.08
N LEU A 441 -7.85 -15.11 -1.42
CA LEU A 441 -7.34 -16.15 -2.31
C LEU A 441 -5.81 -16.03 -2.46
N ARG A 442 -5.05 -16.50 -1.47
CA ARG A 442 -3.60 -16.30 -1.33
C ARG A 442 -2.83 -17.61 -1.51
N TYR A 443 -2.04 -18.04 -0.54
CA TYR A 443 -1.39 -19.36 -0.52
C TYR A 443 -2.30 -20.41 0.11
N PRO A 444 -1.98 -21.72 0.05
CA PRO A 444 -2.75 -22.76 0.74
C PRO A 444 -2.91 -22.46 2.24
N ASN A 445 -4.14 -22.15 2.64
CA ASN A 445 -4.55 -21.89 4.03
C ASN A 445 -6.08 -21.98 4.13
N ALA A 446 -6.60 -22.05 5.36
CA ALA A 446 -8.04 -22.19 5.61
C ALA A 446 -8.89 -21.05 5.04
N HIS A 447 -8.41 -19.81 5.07
CA HIS A 447 -9.17 -18.69 4.48
C HIS A 447 -9.22 -18.82 2.96
N THR A 448 -8.11 -19.19 2.32
CA THR A 448 -8.07 -19.35 0.87
C THR A 448 -9.00 -20.46 0.40
N HIS A 449 -9.03 -21.60 1.10
CA HIS A 449 -9.98 -22.67 0.84
C HIS A 449 -11.43 -22.18 0.97
N TYR A 450 -11.78 -21.63 2.12
CA TYR A 450 -13.13 -21.16 2.41
C TYR A 450 -13.62 -20.09 1.41
N PHE A 451 -12.84 -19.01 1.22
CA PHE A 451 -13.25 -17.93 0.32
C PHE A 451 -13.27 -18.35 -1.15
N SER A 452 -12.49 -19.37 -1.55
CA SER A 452 -12.59 -19.99 -2.87
C SER A 452 -13.96 -20.65 -3.03
N CYS A 453 -14.34 -21.51 -2.08
CA CYS A 453 -15.63 -22.20 -2.11
C CYS A 453 -16.82 -21.22 -2.06
N VAL A 454 -16.74 -20.15 -1.26
CA VAL A 454 -17.79 -19.11 -1.21
C VAL A 454 -17.95 -18.43 -2.56
N LEU A 455 -16.86 -18.08 -3.22
CA LEU A 455 -16.90 -17.39 -4.50
C LEU A 455 -17.52 -18.30 -5.58
N LEU A 456 -17.12 -19.57 -5.60
CA LEU A 456 -17.67 -20.59 -6.50
C LEU A 456 -19.15 -20.89 -6.20
N TRP A 457 -19.52 -20.98 -4.91
CA TRP A 457 -20.91 -21.13 -4.48
C TRP A 457 -21.77 -19.94 -4.90
N LEU A 458 -21.28 -18.70 -4.68
CA LEU A 458 -21.95 -17.48 -5.14
C LEU A 458 -22.15 -17.50 -6.65
N PHE A 459 -21.16 -17.94 -7.42
CA PHE A 459 -21.28 -18.09 -8.87
C PHE A 459 -22.38 -19.10 -9.24
N ASN A 460 -22.38 -20.28 -8.61
CA ASN A 460 -23.32 -21.36 -8.90
C ASN A 460 -24.78 -21.00 -8.54
N ILE A 461 -25.00 -20.45 -7.34
CA ILE A 461 -26.35 -20.11 -6.86
C ILE A 461 -26.93 -18.86 -7.52
N SER A 462 -26.08 -18.02 -8.12
CA SER A 462 -26.52 -16.77 -8.73
C SER A 462 -27.25 -16.98 -10.04
N LYS A 463 -28.53 -16.62 -10.07
CA LYS A 463 -29.33 -16.58 -11.30
C LYS A 463 -29.08 -15.34 -12.16
N LEU A 464 -28.51 -14.30 -11.56
CA LEU A 464 -28.24 -13.04 -12.25
C LEU A 464 -26.85 -13.09 -12.90
N GLU A 465 -26.81 -13.05 -14.24
CA GLU A 465 -25.55 -13.08 -15.00
C GLU A 465 -24.60 -11.93 -14.60
N ILE A 466 -25.14 -10.76 -14.27
CA ILE A 466 -24.35 -9.60 -13.79
C ILE A 466 -23.46 -9.94 -12.58
N VAL A 467 -23.88 -10.86 -11.71
CA VAL A 467 -23.07 -11.30 -10.55
C VAL A 467 -21.95 -12.23 -11.02
N LYS A 468 -22.26 -13.18 -11.91
CA LYS A 468 -21.29 -14.10 -12.53
C LYS A 468 -20.22 -13.35 -13.33
N GLU A 469 -20.65 -12.34 -14.08
CA GLU A 469 -19.78 -11.44 -14.85
C GLU A 469 -18.84 -10.67 -13.93
N GLN A 470 -19.36 -10.07 -12.84
CA GLN A 470 -18.50 -9.35 -11.88
C GLN A 470 -17.50 -10.27 -11.17
N ILE A 471 -17.91 -11.49 -10.78
CA ILE A 471 -16.98 -12.48 -10.21
C ILE A 471 -15.85 -12.77 -11.20
N THR A 472 -16.21 -13.07 -12.45
CA THR A 472 -15.25 -13.38 -13.51
C THR A 472 -14.33 -12.19 -13.80
N GLY A 473 -14.88 -10.99 -13.93
CA GLY A 473 -14.12 -9.77 -14.17
C GLY A 473 -13.11 -9.45 -13.07
N ILE A 474 -13.47 -9.65 -11.79
CA ILE A 474 -12.55 -9.44 -10.65
C ILE A 474 -11.44 -10.49 -10.62
N LEU A 475 -11.71 -11.73 -10.98
CA LEU A 475 -10.67 -12.74 -11.11
C LEU A 475 -9.73 -12.40 -12.28
N LEU A 476 -10.31 -12.03 -13.42
CA LEU A 476 -9.59 -11.76 -14.66
C LEU A 476 -8.72 -10.50 -14.58
N GLU A 477 -9.24 -9.39 -14.03
CA GLU A 477 -8.46 -8.15 -13.84
C GLU A 477 -7.16 -8.42 -13.05
N ARG A 478 -7.21 -9.37 -12.10
CA ARG A 478 -6.07 -9.77 -11.27
C ARG A 478 -5.13 -10.74 -11.97
N LEU A 479 -5.56 -11.41 -13.03
CA LEU A 479 -4.74 -12.35 -13.80
C LEU A 479 -4.08 -11.71 -15.03
N ILE A 480 -4.70 -10.70 -15.63
CA ILE A 480 -4.15 -10.00 -16.82
C ILE A 480 -2.86 -9.22 -16.50
N VAL A 481 -2.68 -8.77 -15.26
CA VAL A 481 -1.49 -8.01 -14.87
C VAL A 481 -0.22 -8.86 -14.87
N HIS A 482 0.93 -8.17 -14.91
CA HIS A 482 2.23 -8.80 -14.71
C HIS A 482 2.30 -9.55 -13.38
N ARG A 483 3.07 -10.65 -13.41
CA ARG A 483 3.40 -11.48 -12.25
C ARG A 483 3.99 -10.66 -11.09
N PRO A 484 3.85 -11.13 -9.84
CA PRO A 484 3.31 -12.43 -9.42
C PRO A 484 1.78 -12.47 -9.35
N HIS A 485 1.23 -13.69 -9.33
CA HIS A 485 -0.20 -13.97 -9.13
C HIS A 485 -0.40 -14.82 -7.87
N PRO A 486 -1.40 -14.52 -7.01
CA PRO A 486 -1.71 -15.34 -5.86
C PRO A 486 -2.10 -16.77 -6.26
N TRP A 487 -1.63 -17.77 -5.52
CA TRP A 487 -1.86 -19.18 -5.84
C TRP A 487 -3.35 -19.56 -5.84
N GLY A 488 -4.08 -19.15 -4.80
CA GLY A 488 -5.50 -19.41 -4.62
C GLY A 488 -6.35 -18.71 -5.68
N LEU A 489 -5.94 -17.53 -6.14
CA LEU A 489 -6.60 -16.84 -7.24
C LEU A 489 -6.58 -17.69 -8.52
N LEU A 490 -5.41 -18.24 -8.87
CA LEU A 490 -5.26 -19.12 -10.03
C LEU A 490 -6.13 -20.37 -9.86
N ILE A 491 -6.03 -21.03 -8.70
CA ILE A 491 -6.79 -22.23 -8.37
C ILE A 491 -8.30 -22.02 -8.52
N THR A 492 -8.85 -20.98 -7.89
CA THR A 492 -10.29 -20.70 -7.95
C THR A 492 -10.72 -20.40 -9.37
N PHE A 493 -9.90 -19.69 -10.15
CA PHE A 493 -10.20 -19.39 -11.55
C PHE A 493 -10.18 -20.65 -12.42
N ILE A 494 -9.21 -21.54 -12.23
CA ILE A 494 -9.13 -22.82 -12.95
C ILE A 494 -10.33 -23.71 -12.65
N GLU A 495 -10.70 -23.80 -11.36
CA GLU A 495 -11.86 -24.58 -10.93
C GLU A 495 -13.15 -24.05 -11.57
N LEU A 496 -13.32 -22.73 -11.61
CA LEU A 496 -14.47 -22.08 -12.23
C LEU A 496 -14.62 -22.42 -13.72
N ILE A 497 -13.52 -22.42 -14.48
CA ILE A 497 -13.55 -22.64 -15.93
C ILE A 497 -13.56 -24.13 -16.33
N LYS A 498 -13.01 -25.01 -15.48
CA LYS A 498 -12.88 -26.45 -15.80
C LYS A 498 -14.04 -27.29 -15.28
N ASN A 499 -14.62 -26.93 -14.14
CA ASN A 499 -15.66 -27.75 -13.53
C ASN A 499 -17.01 -27.51 -14.25
N PRO A 500 -17.60 -28.55 -14.87
CA PRO A 500 -18.81 -28.40 -15.67
C PRO A 500 -20.03 -27.97 -14.84
N ILE A 501 -20.02 -28.16 -13.52
CA ILE A 501 -21.12 -27.75 -12.62
C ILE A 501 -21.42 -26.25 -12.76
N PHE A 502 -20.39 -25.43 -13.00
CA PHE A 502 -20.58 -23.98 -13.09
C PHE A 502 -21.14 -23.52 -14.43
N GLN A 503 -21.12 -24.36 -15.47
CA GLN A 503 -21.58 -23.98 -16.83
C GLN A 503 -20.98 -22.65 -17.30
N PHE A 504 -19.70 -22.42 -16.98
CA PHE A 504 -19.02 -21.15 -17.21
C PHE A 504 -19.08 -20.74 -18.69
N TRP A 505 -18.79 -21.69 -19.58
CA TRP A 505 -18.75 -21.47 -21.03
C TRP A 505 -20.13 -21.20 -21.65
N ASP A 506 -21.21 -21.46 -20.93
CA ASP A 506 -22.58 -21.19 -21.38
C ASP A 506 -23.06 -19.77 -21.02
N CYS A 507 -22.31 -19.05 -20.19
CA CYS A 507 -22.64 -17.68 -19.82
C CYS A 507 -22.51 -16.73 -21.01
N SER A 508 -23.50 -15.84 -21.19
CA SER A 508 -23.58 -14.98 -22.38
C SER A 508 -22.32 -14.13 -22.58
N PHE A 509 -21.78 -13.55 -21.50
CA PHE A 509 -20.63 -12.64 -21.50
C PHE A 509 -19.29 -13.29 -21.91
N VAL A 510 -19.18 -14.62 -21.90
CA VAL A 510 -17.93 -15.32 -22.23
C VAL A 510 -17.66 -15.32 -23.74
N ARG A 511 -18.72 -15.35 -24.55
CA ARG A 511 -18.64 -15.48 -26.01
C ARG A 511 -18.88 -14.17 -26.77
N ILE A 512 -19.06 -13.05 -26.06
CA ILE A 512 -19.37 -11.75 -26.70
C ILE A 512 -18.17 -11.22 -27.49
N VAL A 513 -16.97 -11.38 -26.94
CA VAL A 513 -15.74 -10.82 -27.54
C VAL A 513 -14.75 -11.97 -27.79
N PRO A 514 -14.35 -12.23 -29.05
CA PRO A 514 -13.42 -13.30 -29.40
C PRO A 514 -12.08 -13.20 -28.67
N GLU A 515 -11.64 -11.97 -28.36
CA GLU A 515 -10.41 -11.70 -27.61
C GLU A 515 -10.50 -12.19 -26.16
N ILE A 516 -11.67 -12.03 -25.52
CA ILE A 516 -11.93 -12.50 -24.16
C ILE A 516 -12.00 -14.03 -24.15
N GLU A 517 -12.66 -14.62 -25.14
CA GLU A 517 -12.72 -16.07 -25.33
C GLU A 517 -11.31 -16.66 -25.57
N ASN A 518 -10.52 -16.04 -26.43
CA ASN A 518 -9.12 -16.44 -26.68
C ASN A 518 -8.25 -16.26 -25.43
N LEU A 519 -8.46 -15.22 -24.63
CA LEU A 519 -7.78 -15.04 -23.35
C LEU A 519 -8.12 -16.15 -22.37
N PHE A 520 -9.40 -16.52 -22.24
CA PHE A 520 -9.83 -17.63 -21.40
C PHE A 520 -9.26 -18.97 -21.87
N ASN A 521 -9.31 -19.25 -23.17
CA ASN A 521 -8.70 -20.44 -23.77
C ASN A 521 -7.18 -20.45 -23.58
N SER A 522 -6.52 -19.31 -23.74
CA SER A 522 -5.09 -19.17 -23.47
C SER A 522 -4.79 -19.39 -22.00
N ILE A 523 -5.55 -18.87 -21.04
CA ILE A 523 -5.29 -19.13 -19.61
C ILE A 523 -5.56 -20.61 -19.28
N ALA A 524 -6.61 -21.22 -19.83
CA ALA A 524 -6.90 -22.64 -19.66
C ALA A 524 -5.76 -23.54 -20.16
N ASN A 525 -5.08 -23.14 -21.26
CA ASN A 525 -4.06 -23.91 -21.96
C ASN A 525 -2.60 -23.54 -21.56
N SER A 526 -2.26 -22.26 -21.46
CA SER A 526 -0.90 -21.72 -21.25
C SER A 526 -0.39 -21.83 -19.81
N CYS A 527 -1.30 -22.00 -18.88
CA CYS A 527 -0.99 -22.17 -17.48
C CYS A 527 -0.07 -23.40 -17.17
N TYR A 528 0.07 -24.34 -18.11
CA TYR A 528 1.04 -25.44 -18.06
C TYR A 528 2.52 -24.99 -18.13
N GLY A 529 2.86 -23.93 -18.88
CA GLY A 529 4.25 -23.44 -19.02
C GLY A 529 4.63 -22.33 -18.02
N MET A 530 3.62 -21.73 -17.39
CA MET A 530 3.72 -20.48 -16.63
C MET A 530 4.51 -20.61 -15.32
N TRP A 531 4.54 -21.79 -14.69
CA TRP A 531 5.13 -21.99 -13.35
C TRP A 531 6.54 -22.59 -13.33
N ALA A 532 6.99 -23.29 -14.38
CA ALA A 532 8.36 -23.83 -14.47
C ALA A 532 9.43 -22.74 -14.33
N ILE A 533 9.15 -21.53 -14.83
CA ILE A 533 10.03 -20.36 -14.70
C ILE A 533 10.04 -19.80 -13.28
N MET A 534 8.90 -19.86 -12.56
CA MET A 534 8.78 -19.37 -11.17
C MET A 534 9.49 -20.33 -10.20
N GLU A 535 9.40 -21.65 -10.43
CA GLU A 535 10.10 -22.67 -9.66
C GLU A 535 11.62 -22.59 -9.88
N VAL A 536 12.07 -22.38 -11.12
CA VAL A 536 13.49 -22.11 -11.42
C VAL A 536 13.94 -20.81 -10.74
N TYR A 537 13.17 -19.72 -10.84
CA TYR A 537 13.50 -18.44 -10.22
C TYR A 537 13.62 -18.54 -8.68
N LEU A 538 12.67 -19.19 -8.02
CA LEU A 538 12.65 -19.34 -6.56
C LEU A 538 13.65 -20.38 -6.03
N ARG A 539 13.92 -21.47 -6.77
CA ARG A 539 14.94 -22.47 -6.38
C ARG A 539 16.37 -22.00 -6.58
N THR A 540 16.64 -21.21 -7.62
CA THR A 540 18.02 -20.78 -7.94
C THR A 540 18.51 -19.63 -7.06
N HIS A 541 17.61 -18.87 -6.42
CA HIS A 541 17.95 -17.63 -5.70
C HIS A 541 17.90 -17.73 -4.17
N SER A 542 17.62 -18.91 -3.60
CA SER A 542 17.67 -19.15 -2.16
C SER A 542 19.09 -19.17 -1.56
N HIS A 543 20.15 -19.16 -2.39
CA HIS A 543 21.52 -19.42 -1.94
C HIS A 543 22.60 -18.38 -2.28
N ASN A 544 22.32 -17.25 -2.96
CA ASN A 544 23.39 -16.25 -3.20
C ASN A 544 22.93 -14.79 -3.11
N ARG A 545 23.37 -14.10 -2.03
CA ARG A 545 23.10 -12.69 -1.71
C ARG A 545 23.78 -11.66 -2.64
N THR A 546 24.67 -12.11 -3.53
CA THR A 546 25.50 -11.24 -4.39
C THR A 546 24.87 -10.90 -5.75
N TYR A 547 23.79 -11.58 -6.15
CA TYR A 547 23.23 -11.47 -7.51
C TYR A 547 22.19 -10.35 -7.72
N ILE A 548 21.77 -9.65 -6.66
CA ILE A 548 20.76 -8.57 -6.76
C ILE A 548 21.26 -7.41 -7.65
N HIS A 549 22.58 -7.16 -7.73
CA HIS A 549 23.15 -6.16 -8.62
C HIS A 549 23.20 -6.57 -10.10
N ILE A 550 23.19 -7.88 -10.40
CA ILE A 550 23.16 -8.40 -11.78
C ILE A 550 21.70 -8.50 -12.25
N CYS A 551 20.77 -8.83 -11.37
CA CYS A 551 19.34 -8.92 -11.70
C CYS A 551 18.70 -7.57 -12.04
N THR A 552 19.18 -6.44 -11.49
CA THR A 552 18.72 -5.11 -11.94
C THR A 552 19.12 -4.84 -13.39
N HIS A 553 20.29 -5.30 -13.84
CA HIS A 553 20.72 -5.18 -15.23
C HIS A 553 19.98 -6.14 -16.18
N ILE A 554 19.71 -7.39 -15.76
CA ILE A 554 18.96 -8.36 -16.57
C ILE A 554 17.49 -7.94 -16.70
N HIS A 555 16.86 -7.43 -15.63
CA HIS A 555 15.50 -6.88 -15.72
C HIS A 555 15.42 -5.64 -16.61
N ILE A 556 16.49 -4.82 -16.68
CA ILE A 556 16.57 -3.70 -17.63
C ILE A 556 16.73 -4.21 -19.07
N TYR A 557 17.50 -5.26 -19.30
CA TYR A 557 17.64 -5.86 -20.64
C TYR A 557 16.34 -6.52 -21.13
N ILE A 558 15.62 -7.21 -20.26
CA ILE A 558 14.28 -7.75 -20.57
C ILE A 558 13.28 -6.60 -20.78
N TYR A 559 13.39 -5.52 -20.01
CA TYR A 559 12.58 -4.31 -20.20
C TYR A 559 12.86 -3.63 -21.55
N ILE A 560 14.11 -3.56 -22.00
CA ILE A 560 14.50 -3.01 -23.32
C ILE A 560 14.02 -3.95 -24.44
N TYR A 561 14.24 -5.25 -24.31
CA TYR A 561 13.87 -6.24 -25.34
C TYR A 561 12.33 -6.35 -25.53
N ILE A 562 11.57 -6.23 -24.44
CA ILE A 562 10.09 -6.21 -24.50
C ILE A 562 9.56 -4.85 -24.95
N THR A 563 10.22 -3.73 -24.61
CA THR A 563 9.81 -2.42 -25.14
C THR A 563 10.11 -2.29 -26.64
N THR A 564 11.14 -2.94 -27.17
CA THR A 564 11.38 -3.04 -28.62
C THR A 564 10.32 -3.90 -29.34
N LEU A 565 9.80 -4.97 -28.72
CA LEU A 565 8.65 -5.71 -29.25
C LEU A 565 7.32 -4.93 -29.10
N SER A 566 7.18 -4.12 -28.06
CA SER A 566 6.01 -3.23 -27.88
C SER A 566 5.98 -2.10 -28.90
N THR A 567 7.14 -1.60 -29.35
CA THR A 567 7.20 -0.58 -30.41
C THR A 567 6.80 -1.13 -31.78
N THR A 568 7.03 -2.42 -32.06
CA THR A 568 6.48 -3.06 -33.28
C THR A 568 4.96 -3.25 -33.22
N CYS A 569 4.36 -3.42 -32.03
CA CYS A 569 2.91 -3.49 -31.87
C CYS A 569 2.21 -2.12 -31.80
N LYS A 570 2.95 -1.02 -31.61
CA LYS A 570 2.38 0.35 -31.61
C LYS A 570 1.95 0.85 -33.00
N GLY A 571 2.30 0.14 -34.08
CA GLY A 571 1.78 0.42 -35.43
C GLY A 571 0.30 0.10 -35.61
N TYR A 572 -0.29 -0.78 -34.79
CA TYR A 572 -1.69 -1.21 -34.94
C TYR A 572 -2.69 -0.43 -34.09
N HIS A 573 -2.23 0.35 -33.10
CA HIS A 573 -3.12 1.14 -32.24
C HIS A 573 -3.55 2.49 -32.86
N ALA A 574 -2.96 2.89 -34.00
CA ALA A 574 -3.30 4.12 -34.71
C ALA A 574 -4.36 3.93 -35.82
N LEU A 575 -4.78 2.69 -36.10
CA LEU A 575 -5.77 2.36 -37.15
C LEU A 575 -7.18 2.02 -36.60
N LEU A 576 -7.39 2.13 -35.28
CA LEU A 576 -8.66 1.83 -34.61
C LEU A 576 -9.34 3.07 -33.99
N ILE A 577 -8.91 4.28 -34.38
CA ILE A 577 -9.62 5.55 -34.07
C ILE A 577 -9.85 6.33 -35.39
N GLY A 578 -10.27 5.62 -36.44
CA GLY A 578 -10.76 6.20 -37.69
C GLY A 578 -12.18 5.73 -37.95
#